data_AF-A0A971BQ37-F1
#
_entry.id   AF-A0A971BQ37-F1
#
_cell.length_a   1.000
_cell.length_b   1.000
_cell.length_c   1.000
_cell.angle_alpha   90.00
_cell.angle_beta   90.00
_cell.angle_gamma   90.00
#
_symmetry.space_group_name_H-M   'P 1'
#
loop_
_entity.id
_entity.type
_entity.pdbx_description
1 polymer ?
#
loop_
_entity_poly.entity_id
_entity_poly.type
_entity_poly.pdbx_seq_one_letter_code
_entity_poly.pdbx_strand_id
1 'polypeptide(L)'
;MESSLPTIVYPDLPVSARREEIAAAIRDHQVVIVAGETGSGKTTQLPKICLELGRTAIGHTQPRRIAARTIAERVAEELGTEVGDLVGYQVRFTDESSAATRIKLMTDGILLAELRRDRELKRYDTIIIDEAHERSLNVDFLLGYLKRLLPRRPDLKVIITSATIDPES
;
A
#
# COMPACT_ATOMS: atom_id res chain seq x y z
N MET A 1 2.44 -23.66 10.98
CA MET A 1 3.05 -23.75 9.64
C MET A 1 3.25 -22.33 9.15
N GLU A 2 4.48 -21.83 9.18
CA GLU A 2 4.81 -20.62 8.43
C GLU A 2 4.55 -20.93 6.96
N SER A 3 3.49 -20.33 6.42
CA SER A 3 3.28 -20.28 4.97
C SER A 3 4.49 -19.54 4.40
N SER A 4 5.37 -20.28 3.71
CA SER A 4 6.44 -19.67 2.94
C SER A 4 5.81 -18.73 1.92
N LEU A 5 6.18 -17.45 1.96
CA LEU A 5 5.72 -16.49 0.96
C LEU A 5 6.01 -17.03 -0.45
N PRO A 6 5.11 -16.81 -1.42
CA PRO A 6 5.37 -17.21 -2.80
C PRO A 6 6.61 -16.49 -3.33
N THR A 7 7.30 -17.10 -4.29
CA THR A 7 8.41 -16.45 -4.99
C THR A 7 7.88 -15.20 -5.69
N ILE A 8 8.36 -14.03 -5.28
CA ILE A 8 7.94 -12.75 -5.84
C ILE A 8 8.72 -12.50 -7.13
N VAL A 9 8.01 -12.40 -8.25
CA VAL A 9 8.58 -12.08 -9.57
C VAL A 9 8.16 -10.67 -9.97
N TYR A 10 9.08 -9.90 -10.54
CA TYR A 10 8.82 -8.52 -10.98
C TYR A 10 8.84 -8.43 -12.50
N PRO A 11 7.83 -7.79 -13.13
CA PRO A 11 7.85 -7.51 -14.56
C PRO A 11 8.86 -6.40 -14.89
N ASP A 12 9.24 -6.25 -16.16
CA ASP A 12 10.10 -5.16 -16.62
C ASP A 12 9.32 -3.83 -16.65
N LEU A 13 9.35 -3.13 -15.51
CA LEU A 13 8.72 -1.83 -15.29
C LEU A 13 9.72 -0.88 -14.60
N PRO A 14 9.57 0.45 -14.75
CA PRO A 14 10.46 1.42 -14.13
C PRO A 14 10.65 1.24 -12.61
N VAL A 15 9.57 0.91 -11.89
CA VAL A 15 9.63 0.63 -10.44
C VAL A 15 10.38 -0.67 -10.14
N SER A 16 10.21 -1.70 -10.97
CA SER A 16 10.94 -2.98 -10.84
C SER A 16 12.43 -2.80 -11.07
N ALA A 17 12.83 -1.99 -12.04
CA ALA A 17 14.24 -1.69 -12.32
C ALA A 17 14.93 -0.98 -11.14
N ARG A 18 14.17 -0.22 -10.35
CA ARG A 18 14.65 0.49 -9.15
C ARG A 18 14.29 -0.21 -7.84
N ARG A 19 13.92 -1.49 -7.89
CA ARG A 19 13.46 -2.27 -6.73
C ARG A 19 14.41 -2.19 -5.55
N GLU A 20 15.71 -2.36 -5.78
CA GLU A 20 16.71 -2.37 -4.70
C GLU A 20 16.85 -0.99 -4.03
N GLU A 21 16.86 0.08 -4.83
CA GLU A 21 16.87 1.47 -4.37
C GLU A 21 15.63 1.76 -3.50
N ILE A 22 14.44 1.42 -4.01
CA ILE A 22 13.18 1.60 -3.31
C ILE A 22 13.13 0.76 -2.02
N ALA A 23 13.60 -0.49 -2.07
CA ALA A 23 13.64 -1.38 -0.93
C ALA A 23 14.56 -0.86 0.18
N ALA A 24 15.72 -0.32 -0.19
CA ALA A 24 16.63 0.35 0.75
C ALA A 24 15.96 1.59 1.38
N ALA A 25 15.34 2.44 0.57
CA ALA A 25 14.63 3.61 1.07
C ALA A 25 13.53 3.25 2.09
N ILE A 26 12.69 2.25 1.79
CA ILE A 26 11.62 1.77 2.70
C ILE A 26 12.20 1.19 3.99
N ARG A 27 13.32 0.46 3.90
CA ARG A 27 13.99 -0.10 5.08
C ARG A 27 14.50 1.01 6.01
N ASP A 28 15.17 2.00 5.43
CA ASP A 28 15.96 2.97 6.20
C ASP A 28 15.13 4.19 6.66
N HIS A 29 14.00 4.47 6.01
CA HIS A 29 13.17 5.64 6.33
C HIS A 29 11.78 5.23 6.78
N GLN A 30 11.21 5.95 7.75
CA GLN A 30 9.84 5.69 8.23
C GLN A 30 8.79 6.11 7.18
N VAL A 31 9.07 7.20 6.45
CA VAL A 31 8.21 7.74 5.39
C VAL A 31 9.01 7.82 4.10
N VAL A 32 8.45 7.28 3.01
CA VAL A 32 9.05 7.32 1.67
C VAL A 32 8.04 7.87 0.69
N ILE A 33 8.47 8.81 -0.16
CA ILE A 33 7.68 9.32 -1.27
C ILE A 33 8.22 8.70 -2.56
N VAL A 34 7.36 8.05 -3.33
CA VAL A 34 7.71 7.44 -4.62
C VAL A 34 6.96 8.18 -5.72
N ALA A 35 7.69 9.03 -6.44
CA ALA A 35 7.18 9.75 -7.59
C ALA A 35 7.53 9.03 -8.90
N GLY A 36 6.62 9.08 -9.87
CA GLY A 36 6.86 8.59 -11.23
C GLY A 36 5.57 8.56 -12.04
N GLU A 37 5.66 8.57 -13.36
CA GLU A 37 4.48 8.68 -14.24
C GLU A 37 3.49 7.51 -14.07
N THR A 38 2.24 7.71 -14.48
CA THR A 38 1.25 6.62 -14.58
C THR A 38 1.77 5.52 -15.50
N GLY A 39 1.57 4.25 -15.14
CA GLY A 39 2.12 3.11 -15.88
C GLY A 39 3.53 2.67 -15.46
N SER A 40 4.21 3.42 -14.58
CA SER A 40 5.54 3.03 -14.04
C SER A 40 5.54 1.80 -13.13
N GLY A 41 4.37 1.29 -12.72
CA GLY A 41 4.23 0.11 -11.86
C GLY A 41 4.15 0.39 -10.36
N LYS A 42 4.09 1.64 -9.91
CA LYS A 42 4.05 2.00 -8.47
C LYS A 42 3.00 1.20 -7.69
N THR A 43 1.76 1.27 -8.16
CA THR A 43 0.59 0.69 -7.51
C THR A 43 0.62 -0.84 -7.41
N THR A 44 1.22 -1.54 -8.37
CA THR A 44 1.24 -3.02 -8.35
C THR A 44 2.53 -3.56 -7.72
N GLN A 45 3.66 -2.86 -7.84
CA GLN A 45 4.95 -3.38 -7.42
C GLN A 45 5.35 -2.97 -6.00
N LEU A 46 5.01 -1.77 -5.52
CA LEU A 46 5.35 -1.33 -4.16
C LEU A 46 4.86 -2.27 -3.05
N PRO A 47 3.61 -2.79 -3.04
CA PRO A 47 3.20 -3.73 -2.01
C PRO A 47 3.98 -5.05 -2.06
N LYS A 48 4.43 -5.50 -3.24
CA LYS A 48 5.28 -6.69 -3.41
C LYS A 48 6.68 -6.46 -2.85
N ILE A 49 7.25 -5.27 -3.07
CA ILE A 49 8.54 -4.88 -2.46
C ILE A 49 8.44 -4.86 -0.94
N CYS A 50 7.33 -4.34 -0.40
CA CYS A 50 7.09 -4.38 1.04
C CYS A 50 7.04 -5.82 1.56
N LEU A 51 6.31 -6.71 0.86
CA LEU A 51 6.22 -8.13 1.23
C LEU A 51 7.59 -8.81 1.21
N GLU A 52 8.42 -8.53 0.20
CA GLU A 52 9.79 -9.03 0.08
C GLU A 52 10.70 -8.57 1.23
N LEU A 53 10.48 -7.35 1.74
CA LEU A 53 11.16 -6.83 2.92
C LEU A 53 10.66 -7.44 4.24
N GLY A 54 9.76 -8.43 4.20
CA GLY A 54 9.20 -9.10 5.37
C GLY A 54 8.08 -8.33 6.06
N ARG A 55 7.49 -7.32 5.39
CA ARG A 55 6.27 -6.66 5.88
C ARG A 55 5.09 -7.62 5.71
N THR A 56 4.21 -7.68 6.70
CA THR A 56 3.15 -8.69 6.78
C THR A 56 1.75 -8.10 6.88
N ALA A 57 1.61 -6.80 7.15
CA ALA A 57 0.30 -6.19 7.19
C ALA A 57 0.32 -4.82 6.50
N ILE A 58 0.07 -4.86 5.19
CA ILE A 58 0.16 -3.74 4.27
C ILE A 58 -1.25 -3.28 3.91
N GLY A 59 -1.62 -2.08 4.34
CA GLY A 59 -2.83 -1.40 3.90
C GLY A 59 -2.50 -0.47 2.74
N HIS A 60 -3.11 -0.68 1.57
CA HIS A 60 -2.83 0.09 0.36
C HIS A 60 -4.09 0.82 -0.08
N THR A 61 -4.12 2.15 0.08
CA THR A 61 -5.28 2.95 -0.29
C THR A 61 -5.24 3.36 -1.75
N GLN A 62 -6.42 3.42 -2.38
CA GLN A 62 -6.61 3.84 -3.75
C GLN A 62 -7.96 4.58 -3.85
N PRO A 63 -8.02 5.84 -4.32
CA PRO A 63 -9.24 6.66 -4.30
C PRO A 63 -10.44 6.03 -5.01
N ARG A 64 -10.19 5.20 -6.04
CA ARG A 64 -11.26 4.62 -6.88
C ARG A 64 -11.53 3.15 -6.53
N ARG A 65 -12.80 2.82 -6.26
CA ARG A 65 -13.22 1.45 -5.90
C ARG A 65 -12.87 0.41 -6.95
N ILE A 66 -13.17 0.70 -8.22
CA ILE A 66 -12.89 -0.22 -9.34
C ILE A 66 -11.39 -0.46 -9.43
N ALA A 67 -10.58 0.61 -9.32
CA ALA A 67 -9.13 0.48 -9.32
C ALA A 67 -8.65 -0.39 -8.14
N ALA A 68 -9.07 -0.13 -6.91
CA ALA A 68 -8.68 -0.91 -5.74
C ALA A 68 -8.92 -2.43 -5.93
N ARG A 69 -10.08 -2.78 -6.51
CA ARG A 69 -10.40 -4.17 -6.85
C ARG A 69 -9.49 -4.73 -7.96
N THR A 70 -9.40 -4.05 -9.09
CA THR A 70 -8.59 -4.53 -10.24
C THR A 70 -7.10 -4.62 -9.90
N ILE A 71 -6.59 -3.73 -9.05
CA ILE A 71 -5.23 -3.78 -8.54
C ILE A 71 -5.04 -5.00 -7.64
N ALA A 72 -5.99 -5.30 -6.75
CA ALA A 72 -5.93 -6.50 -5.92
C ALA A 72 -5.91 -7.78 -6.77
N GLU A 73 -6.81 -7.86 -7.77
CA GLU A 73 -6.86 -8.96 -8.74
C GLU A 73 -5.50 -9.12 -9.46
N ARG A 74 -4.91 -8.00 -9.91
CA ARG A 74 -3.62 -8.02 -10.60
C ARG A 74 -2.45 -8.43 -9.71
N VAL A 75 -2.38 -7.90 -8.49
CA VAL A 75 -1.31 -8.25 -7.54
C VAL A 75 -1.45 -9.70 -7.09
N ALA A 76 -2.66 -10.22 -6.93
CA ALA A 76 -2.91 -11.62 -6.64
C ALA A 76 -2.43 -12.53 -7.79
N GLU A 77 -2.78 -12.19 -9.04
CA GLU A 77 -2.31 -12.88 -10.25
C GLU A 77 -0.77 -12.93 -10.30
N GLU A 78 -0.11 -11.78 -10.10
CA GLU A 78 1.35 -11.69 -10.14
C GLU A 78 2.06 -12.44 -9.00
N LEU A 79 1.36 -12.69 -7.88
CA LEU A 79 1.85 -13.48 -6.74
C LEU A 79 1.42 -14.94 -6.79
N GLY A 80 0.67 -15.36 -7.82
CA GLY A 80 0.18 -16.73 -7.95
C GLY A 80 -0.80 -17.15 -6.85
N THR A 81 -1.65 -16.22 -6.39
CA THR A 81 -2.64 -16.43 -5.32
C THR A 81 -4.02 -15.95 -5.77
N GLU A 82 -5.07 -16.30 -5.02
CA GLU A 82 -6.42 -15.81 -5.25
C GLU A 82 -6.72 -14.58 -4.38
N VAL A 83 -7.63 -13.74 -4.87
CA VAL A 83 -8.12 -12.60 -4.07
C VAL A 83 -8.91 -13.15 -2.87
N GLY A 84 -8.61 -12.63 -1.69
CA GLY A 84 -9.15 -13.11 -0.41
C GLY A 84 -8.15 -13.92 0.40
N ASP A 85 -7.08 -14.41 -0.22
CA ASP A 85 -5.97 -15.10 0.45
C ASP A 85 -4.88 -14.09 0.84
N LEU A 86 -3.68 -14.20 0.25
CA LEU A 86 -2.52 -13.35 0.56
C LEU A 86 -2.77 -11.88 0.19
N VAL A 87 -3.54 -11.65 -0.88
CA VAL A 87 -3.97 -10.34 -1.36
C VAL A 87 -5.48 -10.27 -1.25
N GLY A 88 -6.01 -9.18 -0.71
CA GLY A 88 -7.45 -8.95 -0.62
C GLY A 88 -7.79 -7.50 -0.86
N TYR A 89 -9.08 -7.19 -0.93
CA TYR A 89 -9.52 -5.80 -0.96
C TYR A 89 -10.75 -5.53 -0.11
N GLN A 90 -10.91 -4.26 0.26
CA GLN A 90 -12.12 -3.76 0.88
C GLN A 90 -12.54 -2.42 0.29
N VAL A 91 -13.76 -2.38 -0.20
CA VAL A 91 -14.44 -1.16 -0.65
C VAL A 91 -15.78 -1.04 0.06
N ARG A 92 -16.49 0.07 -0.13
CA ARG A 92 -17.80 0.22 0.50
C ARG A 92 -18.74 -0.90 0.03
N PHE A 93 -19.30 -1.62 1.00
CA PHE A 93 -20.22 -2.75 0.83
C PHE A 93 -19.60 -4.09 0.41
N THR A 94 -18.28 -4.15 0.17
CA THR A 94 -17.61 -5.39 -0.25
C THR A 94 -16.28 -5.53 0.47
N ASP A 95 -16.08 -6.68 1.10
CA ASP A 95 -14.83 -7.05 1.77
C ASP A 95 -14.46 -8.46 1.32
N GLU A 96 -13.42 -8.56 0.49
CA GLU A 96 -12.83 -9.81 0.02
C GLU A 96 -11.42 -9.89 0.59
N SER A 97 -11.34 -10.02 1.91
CA SER A 97 -10.10 -10.23 2.66
C SER A 97 -10.33 -11.24 3.79
N SER A 98 -9.25 -11.88 4.24
CA SER A 98 -9.27 -12.88 5.29
C SER A 98 -8.15 -12.65 6.31
N ALA A 99 -8.07 -13.51 7.33
CA ALA A 99 -6.95 -13.51 8.27
C ALA A 99 -5.59 -13.86 7.61
N ALA A 100 -5.62 -14.48 6.43
CA ALA A 100 -4.42 -14.78 5.64
C ALA A 100 -3.92 -13.55 4.87
N THR A 101 -4.77 -12.54 4.65
CA THR A 101 -4.42 -11.35 3.87
C THR A 101 -3.27 -10.58 4.51
N ARG A 102 -2.25 -10.32 3.68
CA ARG A 102 -1.05 -9.54 4.01
C ARG A 102 -1.04 -8.22 3.25
N ILE A 103 -1.58 -8.18 2.04
CA ILE A 103 -1.76 -6.98 1.23
C ILE A 103 -3.26 -6.71 1.10
N LYS A 104 -3.75 -5.63 1.72
CA LYS A 104 -5.15 -5.23 1.64
C LYS A 104 -5.30 -3.93 0.86
N LEU A 105 -5.82 -4.04 -0.36
CA LEU A 105 -6.19 -2.88 -1.16
C LEU A 105 -7.51 -2.31 -0.63
N MET A 106 -7.63 -1.00 -0.51
CA MET A 106 -8.86 -0.40 -0.02
C MET A 106 -9.04 1.01 -0.56
N THR A 107 -10.25 1.57 -0.46
CA THR A 107 -10.39 3.00 -0.70
C THR A 107 -9.97 3.82 0.51
N ASP A 108 -9.56 5.07 0.30
CA ASP A 108 -9.21 6.01 1.39
C ASP A 108 -10.30 6.09 2.47
N GLY A 109 -11.57 6.12 2.03
CA GLY A 109 -12.72 6.15 2.94
C GLY A 109 -12.88 4.91 3.82
N ILE A 110 -12.33 3.76 3.41
CA ILE A 110 -12.31 2.54 4.25
C ILE A 110 -11.25 2.69 5.33
N LEU A 111 -10.02 3.11 4.99
CA LEU A 111 -8.98 3.36 5.99
C LEU A 111 -9.41 4.45 6.99
N LEU A 112 -10.01 5.54 6.52
CA LEU A 112 -10.60 6.57 7.39
C LEU A 112 -11.70 6.03 8.31
N ALA A 113 -12.51 5.10 7.83
CA ALA A 113 -13.53 4.47 8.65
C ALA A 113 -12.92 3.56 9.73
N GLU A 114 -11.83 2.85 9.41
CA GLU A 114 -11.08 2.02 10.37
C GLU A 114 -10.45 2.85 11.49
N LEU A 115 -9.94 4.04 11.17
CA LEU A 115 -9.36 4.98 12.16
C LEU A 115 -10.32 5.37 13.29
N ARG A 116 -11.64 5.26 13.08
CA ARG A 116 -12.62 5.49 14.16
C ARG A 116 -12.59 4.41 15.23
N ARG A 117 -12.19 3.19 14.87
CA ARG A 117 -12.17 2.01 15.75
C ARG A 117 -10.75 1.67 16.20
N ASP A 118 -9.78 1.80 15.32
CA ASP A 118 -8.36 1.56 15.57
C ASP A 118 -7.56 2.84 15.25
N ARG A 119 -7.49 3.72 16.25
CA ARG A 119 -6.78 5.01 16.14
C ARG A 119 -5.28 4.83 15.99
N GLU A 120 -4.74 3.70 16.41
CA GLU A 120 -3.30 3.47 16.31
C GLU A 120 -2.94 2.74 15.03
N LEU A 121 -3.90 2.28 14.21
CA LEU A 121 -3.69 1.44 13.03
C LEU A 121 -2.83 0.21 13.35
N LYS A 122 -3.11 -0.45 14.48
CA LYS A 122 -2.34 -1.63 14.97
C LYS A 122 -2.43 -2.81 14.03
N ARG A 123 -3.47 -2.87 13.19
CA ARG A 123 -3.63 -3.91 12.17
C ARG A 123 -2.56 -3.84 11.09
N TYR A 124 -1.90 -2.72 10.89
CA TYR A 124 -0.94 -2.52 9.81
C TYR A 124 0.45 -2.25 10.35
N ASP A 125 1.45 -2.85 9.69
CA ASP A 125 2.84 -2.43 9.80
C ASP A 125 3.17 -1.42 8.69
N THR A 126 2.46 -1.42 7.57
CA THR A 126 2.77 -0.56 6.42
C THR A 126 1.50 0.02 5.85
N ILE A 127 1.51 1.32 5.56
CA ILE A 127 0.43 1.99 4.84
C ILE A 127 1.01 2.59 3.55
N ILE A 128 0.39 2.25 2.42
CA ILE A 128 0.64 2.87 1.12
C ILE A 128 -0.53 3.80 0.82
N ILE A 129 -0.26 5.10 0.69
CA ILE A 129 -1.22 6.09 0.21
C ILE A 129 -0.95 6.30 -1.28
N ASP A 130 -1.76 5.67 -2.12
CA ASP A 130 -1.59 5.73 -3.57
C ASP A 130 -2.30 6.95 -4.17
N GLU A 131 -1.81 7.41 -5.32
CA GLU A 131 -2.43 8.51 -6.07
C GLU A 131 -2.60 9.78 -5.20
N ALA A 132 -1.62 10.08 -4.34
CA ALA A 132 -1.71 11.22 -3.40
C ALA A 132 -1.74 12.60 -4.09
N HIS A 133 -1.63 12.63 -5.41
CA HIS A 133 -1.85 13.82 -6.24
C HIS A 133 -3.33 14.04 -6.59
N GLU A 134 -4.21 13.05 -6.41
CA GLU A 134 -5.64 13.29 -6.47
C GLU A 134 -6.01 14.29 -5.36
N ARG A 135 -6.63 15.40 -5.74
CA ARG A 135 -7.06 16.46 -4.81
C ARG A 135 -8.29 16.02 -4.01
N SER A 136 -8.09 15.06 -3.12
CA SER A 136 -9.13 14.41 -2.32
C SER A 136 -8.98 14.77 -0.85
N LEU A 137 -10.05 15.30 -0.25
CA LEU A 137 -10.11 15.57 1.19
C LEU A 137 -9.78 14.32 2.03
N ASN A 138 -10.11 13.12 1.54
CA ASN A 138 -9.81 11.89 2.26
C ASN A 138 -8.31 11.66 2.38
N VAL A 139 -7.56 11.92 1.30
CA VAL A 139 -6.09 11.81 1.28
C VAL A 139 -5.50 12.84 2.24
N ASP A 140 -5.95 14.09 2.18
CA ASP A 140 -5.48 15.15 3.09
C ASP A 140 -5.69 14.78 4.57
N PHE A 141 -6.87 14.25 4.91
CA PHE A 141 -7.17 13.80 6.27
C PHE A 141 -6.28 12.63 6.69
N LEU A 142 -6.05 11.65 5.81
CA LEU A 142 -5.17 10.52 6.09
C LEU A 142 -3.73 10.99 6.34
N LEU A 143 -3.19 11.85 5.47
CA LEU A 143 -1.84 12.40 5.62
C LEU A 143 -1.69 13.22 6.91
N GLY A 144 -2.66 14.09 7.20
CA GLY A 144 -2.69 14.87 8.44
C GLY A 144 -2.78 14.00 9.69
N TYR A 145 -3.52 12.89 9.61
CA TYR A 145 -3.60 11.91 10.70
C TYR A 145 -2.30 11.13 10.89
N LEU A 146 -1.76 10.57 9.82
CA LEU A 146 -0.51 9.79 9.83
C LEU A 146 0.65 10.63 10.38
N LYS A 147 0.76 11.91 9.97
CA LYS A 147 1.77 12.83 10.52
C LYS A 147 1.74 12.93 12.05
N ARG A 148 0.56 12.85 12.67
CA ARG A 148 0.40 12.85 14.13
C ARG A 148 0.62 11.49 14.77
N LEU A 149 0.33 10.41 14.03
CA LEU A 149 0.47 9.03 14.51
C LEU A 149 1.93 8.56 14.50
N LEU A 150 2.70 8.89 13.46
CA LEU A 150 4.05 8.35 13.23
C LEU A 150 5.02 8.49 14.41
N PRO A 151 5.07 9.61 15.17
CA PRO A 151 5.92 9.71 16.36
C PRO A 151 5.59 8.68 17.46
N ARG A 152 4.35 8.15 17.49
CA ARG A 152 3.87 7.14 18.46
C ARG A 152 3.93 5.71 17.93
N ARG A 153 4.08 5.54 16.61
CA ARG A 153 4.19 4.25 15.91
C ARG A 153 5.47 4.21 15.07
N PRO A 154 6.66 4.20 15.70
CA PRO A 154 7.95 4.16 14.98
C PRO A 154 8.13 2.91 14.11
N ASP A 155 7.36 1.85 14.39
CA ASP A 155 7.31 0.60 13.64
C ASP A 155 6.50 0.68 12.33
N LEU A 156 5.57 1.63 12.25
CA LEU A 156 4.71 1.87 11.09
C LEU A 156 5.50 2.55 9.97
N LYS A 157 5.55 1.92 8.79
CA LYS A 157 6.10 2.50 7.56
C LYS A 157 4.98 3.13 6.74
N VAL A 158 5.25 4.29 6.16
CA VAL A 158 4.32 4.98 5.26
C VAL A 158 4.98 5.23 3.92
N ILE A 159 4.32 4.81 2.85
CA ILE A 159 4.73 5.06 1.48
C ILE A 159 3.67 5.93 0.82
N ILE A 160 4.08 7.03 0.22
CA ILE A 160 3.18 7.94 -0.49
C ILE A 160 3.56 7.89 -1.96
N THR A 161 2.62 7.57 -2.83
CA THR A 161 2.86 7.57 -4.27
C THR A 161 2.27 8.82 -4.91
N SER A 162 2.93 9.33 -5.94
CA SER A 162 2.39 10.39 -6.78
C SER A 162 2.80 10.23 -8.23
N ALA A 163 1.89 10.57 -9.15
CA ALA A 163 2.23 10.67 -10.57
C ALA A 163 3.11 11.90 -10.87
N THR A 164 3.02 12.93 -10.03
CA THR A 164 3.68 14.21 -10.18
C THR A 164 3.84 14.83 -8.79
N ILE A 165 4.98 14.62 -8.13
CA ILE A 165 5.40 15.52 -7.06
C ILE A 165 6.58 16.26 -7.63
N ASP A 166 6.37 17.55 -7.90
CA ASP A 166 7.47 18.50 -7.89
C ASP A 166 7.88 18.62 -6.41
N PRO A 167 9.07 18.16 -6.00
CA PRO A 167 9.45 18.13 -4.59
C PRO A 167 9.57 19.52 -3.95
N GLU A 168 9.44 20.60 -4.74
CA GLU A 168 9.77 21.99 -4.37
C GLU A 168 8.59 22.98 -4.36
N SER A 169 7.33 22.54 -4.34
CA SER A 169 6.17 23.47 -4.18
C SER A 169 5.83 23.81 -2.73
#